data_AF-A0A7W7MU33-F1
#
_entry.id   AF-A0A7W7MU33-F1
#
_cell.length_a   1.000
_cell.length_b   1.000
_cell.length_c   1.000
_cell.angle_alpha   90.00
_cell.angle_beta   90.00
_cell.angle_gamma   90.00
#
_symmetry.space_group_name_H-M   'P 1'
#
loop_
_entity.id
_entity.type
_entity.pdbx_description
1 polymer ?
#
loop_
_entity_poly.entity_id
_entity_poly.type
_entity_poly.pdbx_seq_one_letter_code
_entity_poly.pdbx_strand_id
1 'polypeptide(L)'
;MTRAADGPGGTRGGRHRAECASTTTGPQTDPPGTTGRPSNAALAREHELARMRAKLMDPETAARELAERLTFAHVNAGKPALGALGEAVHYSKATLSKVFAGKMVPSWPLVENLAVALRVPPQTVVQEWLHLWTAANTLRRGTDAPGTAEAESTRTGYTCPKCGSWVVDTALHTGWHMQIEPSGRAAPASESIGGWNAQSREISLIQEALAPDGE
;
A
#
# COMPACT_ATOMS: atom_id res chain seq x y z
N MET A 1 11.19 -32.78 -46.34
CA MET A 1 12.28 -33.52 -45.66
C MET A 1 11.93 -33.59 -44.19
N THR A 2 11.38 -34.72 -43.79
CA THR A 2 10.67 -34.94 -42.52
C THR A 2 11.57 -35.84 -41.67
N ARG A 3 11.92 -35.43 -40.45
CA ARG A 3 12.59 -36.32 -39.49
C ARG A 3 11.78 -36.37 -38.21
N ALA A 4 11.09 -37.49 -38.05
CA ALA A 4 10.53 -37.99 -36.81
C ALA A 4 11.67 -38.50 -35.92
N ALA A 5 11.55 -38.28 -34.60
CA ALA A 5 12.32 -38.99 -33.60
C ALA A 5 11.35 -39.50 -32.54
N ASP A 6 11.10 -40.80 -32.66
CA ASP A 6 10.42 -41.69 -31.74
C ASP A 6 11.39 -42.04 -30.59
N GLY A 7 10.86 -42.27 -29.38
CA GLY A 7 11.68 -42.63 -28.22
C GLY A 7 10.83 -42.96 -26.99
N PRO A 8 10.45 -44.23 -26.80
CA PRO A 8 9.78 -44.71 -25.59
C PRO A 8 10.78 -45.34 -24.62
N GLY A 9 10.54 -45.20 -23.31
CA GLY A 9 11.18 -46.06 -22.31
C GLY A 9 11.37 -45.41 -20.94
N GLY A 10 10.64 -45.91 -19.93
CA GLY A 10 10.81 -45.43 -18.55
C GLY A 10 9.88 -46.10 -17.55
N THR A 11 10.15 -47.36 -17.27
CA THR A 11 9.65 -48.26 -16.20
C THR A 11 9.43 -47.58 -14.84
N ARG A 12 8.25 -47.76 -14.21
CA ARG A 12 7.91 -48.72 -13.12
C ARG A 12 8.82 -48.71 -11.87
N GLY A 13 8.18 -48.56 -10.69
CA GLY A 13 8.73 -48.88 -9.37
C GLY A 13 8.69 -47.67 -8.42
N GLY A 14 8.18 -47.71 -7.20
CA GLY A 14 7.60 -48.76 -6.39
C GLY A 14 6.68 -48.15 -5.34
N ARG A 15 5.71 -48.96 -4.89
CA ARG A 15 4.81 -48.66 -3.79
C ARG A 15 5.57 -48.97 -2.50
N HIS A 16 5.80 -47.98 -1.65
CA HIS A 16 6.08 -48.22 -0.24
C HIS A 16 4.95 -47.60 0.58
N ARG A 17 4.03 -48.49 0.93
CA ARG A 17 3.05 -48.35 2.00
C ARG A 17 3.84 -48.51 3.31
N ALA A 18 3.93 -47.45 4.10
CA ALA A 18 4.32 -47.52 5.49
C ALA A 18 3.14 -46.98 6.31
N GLU A 19 2.26 -47.92 6.69
CA GLU A 19 1.36 -47.75 7.82
C GLU A 19 2.21 -47.63 9.09
N CYS A 20 2.12 -46.50 9.79
CA CYS A 20 2.60 -46.38 11.16
C CYS A 20 1.63 -45.52 11.98
N ALA A 21 1.03 -46.20 12.96
CA ALA A 21 0.52 -45.69 14.23
C ALA A 21 -0.64 -44.67 14.19
N SER A 22 -1.84 -45.21 14.39
CA SER A 22 -2.99 -44.50 14.95
C SER A 22 -2.67 -43.98 16.35
N THR A 23 -2.36 -42.69 16.46
CA THR A 23 -2.51 -41.97 17.74
C THR A 23 -3.95 -41.50 17.82
N THR A 24 -4.75 -42.17 18.65
CA THR A 24 -6.09 -41.75 19.03
C THR A 24 -5.99 -40.43 19.80
N THR A 25 -6.03 -39.32 19.08
CA THR A 25 -6.26 -37.98 19.61
C THR A 25 -7.74 -37.87 19.91
N GLY A 26 -8.09 -37.67 21.17
CA GLY A 26 -9.47 -37.45 21.60
C GLY A 26 -10.11 -36.24 20.92
N PRO A 27 -11.45 -36.16 20.89
CA PRO A 27 -12.18 -35.03 20.31
C PRO A 27 -11.93 -33.77 21.16
N GLN A 28 -10.87 -33.04 20.83
CA GLN A 28 -10.67 -31.70 21.33
C GLN A 28 -11.68 -30.81 20.60
N THR A 29 -12.76 -30.51 21.31
CA THR A 29 -13.81 -29.58 20.87
C THR A 29 -13.22 -28.19 21.01
N ASP A 30 -12.35 -27.80 20.08
CA ASP A 30 -11.88 -26.42 20.01
C ASP A 30 -13.12 -25.54 19.72
N PRO A 31 -13.43 -24.54 20.56
CA PRO A 31 -14.54 -23.65 20.31
C PRO A 31 -14.32 -22.99 18.95
N PRO A 32 -15.38 -22.79 18.14
CA PRO A 32 -15.27 -22.23 16.80
C PRO A 32 -14.48 -20.93 16.85
N GLY A 33 -13.22 -21.03 16.41
CA GLY A 33 -12.25 -19.96 16.45
C GLY A 33 -12.80 -18.81 15.64
N THR A 34 -13.17 -17.74 16.34
CA THR A 34 -13.43 -16.44 15.74
C THR A 34 -12.13 -16.06 15.05
N THR A 35 -12.07 -16.27 13.73
CA THR A 35 -10.99 -15.76 12.88
C THR A 35 -11.07 -14.24 12.94
N GLY A 36 -10.37 -13.70 13.94
CA GLY A 36 -10.40 -12.30 14.33
C GLY A 36 -10.03 -11.46 13.12
N ARG A 37 -11.03 -10.77 12.57
CA ARG A 37 -10.82 -9.74 11.56
C ARG A 37 -9.77 -8.78 12.11
N PRO A 38 -8.64 -8.56 11.41
CA PRO A 38 -7.63 -7.64 11.88
C PRO A 38 -8.26 -6.26 12.09
N SER A 39 -8.02 -5.67 13.26
CA SER A 39 -8.50 -4.32 13.59
C SER A 39 -7.92 -3.31 12.58
N ASN A 40 -8.70 -2.30 12.20
CA ASN A 40 -8.23 -1.21 11.32
C ASN A 40 -6.93 -0.56 11.83
N ALA A 41 -6.69 -0.55 13.15
CA ALA A 41 -5.46 -0.04 13.75
C ALA A 41 -4.21 -0.89 13.44
N ALA A 42 -4.37 -2.19 13.19
CA ALA A 42 -3.28 -3.07 12.77
C ALA A 42 -2.88 -2.79 11.32
N LEU A 43 -3.88 -2.68 10.42
CA LEU A 43 -3.65 -2.33 9.01
C LEU A 43 -2.98 -0.95 8.86
N ALA A 44 -3.39 0.04 9.66
CA ALA A 44 -2.78 1.36 9.65
C ALA A 44 -1.30 1.34 10.09
N ARG A 45 -0.96 0.58 11.14
CA ARG A 45 0.44 0.42 11.60
C ARG A 45 1.29 -0.31 10.58
N GLU A 46 0.75 -1.35 9.95
CA GLU A 46 1.43 -2.10 8.89
C GLU A 46 1.71 -1.22 7.67
N HIS A 47 0.75 -0.38 7.28
CA HIS A 47 0.92 0.62 6.23
C HIS A 47 2.02 1.64 6.57
N GLU A 48 2.15 2.06 7.84
CA GLU A 48 3.21 2.99 8.26
C GLU A 48 4.61 2.35 8.21
N LEU A 49 4.75 1.10 8.68
CA LEU A 49 6.01 0.36 8.57
C LEU A 49 6.41 0.13 7.11
N ALA A 50 5.45 -0.16 6.23
CA ALA A 50 5.67 -0.26 4.80
C ALA A 50 6.21 1.05 4.21
N ARG A 51 5.65 2.21 4.61
CA ARG A 51 6.16 3.53 4.20
C ARG A 51 7.59 3.79 4.68
N MET A 52 7.93 3.44 5.91
CA MET A 52 9.29 3.61 6.42
C MET A 52 10.30 2.72 5.70
N ARG A 53 9.95 1.46 5.41
CA ARG A 53 10.80 0.56 4.60
C ARG A 53 10.98 1.10 3.19
N ALA A 54 9.91 1.60 2.57
CA ALA A 54 9.97 2.20 1.25
C ALA A 54 10.89 3.43 1.18
N LYS A 55 10.94 4.25 2.25
CA LYS A 55 11.87 5.41 2.31
C LYS A 55 13.34 5.02 2.35
N LEU A 56 13.67 3.84 2.84
CA LEU A 56 15.05 3.35 2.95
C LEU A 56 15.49 2.57 1.71
N MET A 57 14.56 2.25 0.82
CA MET A 57 14.79 1.36 -0.30
C MET A 57 15.05 2.16 -1.57
N ASP A 58 16.13 1.83 -2.27
CA ASP A 58 16.45 2.40 -3.57
C ASP A 58 15.31 2.11 -4.57
N PRO A 59 14.74 3.14 -5.23
CA PRO A 59 13.54 2.98 -6.03
C PRO A 59 13.75 2.12 -7.29
N GLU A 60 14.96 2.12 -7.87
CA GLU A 60 15.30 1.25 -9.00
C GLU A 60 15.36 -0.22 -8.57
N THR A 61 15.99 -0.48 -7.42
CA THR A 61 16.02 -1.80 -6.80
C THR A 61 14.60 -2.30 -6.50
N ALA A 62 13.73 -1.43 -5.98
CA ALA A 62 12.33 -1.77 -5.74
C ALA A 62 11.54 -2.11 -7.00
N ALA A 63 11.78 -1.38 -8.10
CA ALA A 63 11.16 -1.68 -9.39
C ALA A 63 11.58 -3.06 -9.92
N ARG A 64 12.88 -3.39 -9.79
CA ARG A 64 13.41 -4.70 -10.19
C ARG A 64 12.83 -5.83 -9.34
N GLU A 65 12.82 -5.67 -8.01
CA GLU A 65 12.24 -6.68 -7.12
C GLU A 65 10.74 -6.89 -7.37
N LEU A 66 9.98 -5.82 -7.64
CA LEU A 66 8.58 -5.95 -8.01
C LEU A 66 8.41 -6.76 -9.31
N ALA A 67 9.24 -6.50 -10.32
CA ALA A 67 9.20 -7.24 -11.58
C ALA A 67 9.57 -8.73 -11.40
N GLU A 68 10.52 -9.04 -10.52
CA GLU A 68 10.88 -10.41 -10.14
C GLU A 68 9.71 -11.12 -9.45
N ARG A 69 9.03 -10.46 -8.49
CA ARG A 69 7.85 -11.01 -7.80
C ARG A 69 6.70 -11.30 -8.78
N LEU A 70 6.44 -10.37 -9.71
CA LEU A 70 5.45 -10.57 -10.77
C LEU A 70 5.83 -11.75 -11.67
N THR A 71 7.10 -11.84 -12.08
CA THR A 71 7.60 -12.95 -12.90
C THR A 71 7.48 -14.28 -12.17
N PHE A 72 7.82 -14.33 -10.88
CA PHE A 72 7.66 -15.52 -10.05
C PHE A 72 6.18 -15.95 -9.95
N ALA A 73 5.26 -15.00 -9.72
CA ALA A 73 3.83 -15.28 -9.73
C ALA A 73 3.34 -15.80 -11.10
N HIS A 74 3.86 -15.24 -12.20
CA HIS A 74 3.58 -15.71 -13.56
C HIS A 74 4.03 -17.16 -13.80
N VAL A 75 5.22 -17.51 -13.29
CA VAL A 75 5.71 -18.89 -13.34
C VAL A 75 4.83 -19.84 -12.52
N ASN A 76 4.48 -19.47 -11.29
CA ASN A 76 3.63 -20.28 -10.41
C ASN A 76 2.21 -20.48 -10.93
N ALA A 77 1.68 -19.50 -11.68
CA ALA A 77 0.41 -19.61 -12.38
C ALA A 77 0.47 -20.52 -13.63
N GLY A 78 1.61 -21.17 -13.91
CA GLY A 78 1.79 -22.04 -15.07
C GLY A 78 2.20 -21.31 -16.35
N LYS A 79 2.76 -20.10 -16.24
CA LYS A 79 3.20 -19.25 -17.37
C LYS A 79 2.09 -19.03 -18.41
N PRO A 80 0.91 -18.50 -18.04
CA PRO A 80 -0.14 -18.20 -19.00
C PRO A 80 0.40 -17.31 -20.13
N ALA A 81 -0.08 -17.53 -21.36
CA ALA A 81 0.36 -16.73 -22.50
C ALA A 81 0.05 -15.24 -22.27
N LEU A 82 1.01 -14.36 -22.56
CA LEU A 82 0.86 -12.91 -22.33
C LEU A 82 -0.32 -12.29 -23.11
N GLY A 83 -0.77 -12.92 -24.20
CA GLY A 83 -1.99 -12.49 -24.92
C GLY A 83 -3.25 -12.70 -24.10
N ALA A 84 -3.46 -13.93 -23.60
CA ALA A 84 -4.59 -14.26 -22.74
C ALA A 84 -4.57 -13.46 -21.42
N LEU A 85 -3.38 -13.24 -20.85
CA LEU A 85 -3.24 -12.41 -19.66
C LEU A 85 -3.57 -10.93 -19.96
N GLY A 86 -3.18 -10.43 -21.13
CA GLY A 86 -3.51 -9.09 -21.60
C GLY A 86 -5.00 -8.85 -21.77
N GLU A 87 -5.73 -9.84 -22.30
CA GLU A 87 -7.20 -9.82 -22.38
C GLU A 87 -7.84 -9.77 -20.99
N ALA A 88 -7.35 -10.57 -20.04
CA ALA A 88 -7.89 -10.63 -18.68
C ALA A 88 -7.70 -9.33 -17.87
N VAL A 89 -6.59 -8.62 -18.08
CA VAL A 89 -6.27 -7.39 -17.35
C VAL A 89 -6.56 -6.11 -18.13
N HIS A 90 -6.99 -6.22 -19.39
CA HIS A 90 -7.21 -5.11 -20.33
C HIS A 90 -5.97 -4.29 -20.67
N TYR A 91 -4.81 -4.94 -20.83
CA TYR A 91 -3.57 -4.29 -21.28
C TYR A 91 -2.94 -5.00 -22.48
N SER A 92 -2.22 -4.24 -23.30
CA SER A 92 -1.52 -4.80 -24.46
C SER A 92 -0.42 -5.78 -24.03
N LYS A 93 -0.18 -6.81 -24.87
CA LYS A 93 0.94 -7.75 -24.70
C LYS A 93 2.29 -7.05 -24.58
N ALA A 94 2.50 -5.97 -25.34
CA ALA A 94 3.75 -5.19 -25.32
C ALA A 94 3.96 -4.49 -23.97
N THR A 95 2.90 -3.94 -23.39
CA THR A 95 2.92 -3.34 -22.04
C THR A 95 3.30 -4.38 -20.99
N LEU A 96 2.63 -5.53 -20.99
CA LEU A 96 2.93 -6.61 -20.04
C LEU A 96 4.36 -7.11 -20.17
N SER A 97 4.86 -7.28 -21.40
CA SER A 97 6.25 -7.66 -21.65
C SER A 97 7.26 -6.70 -21.01
N LYS A 98 7.02 -5.38 -21.09
CA LYS A 98 7.86 -4.38 -20.43
C LYS A 98 7.80 -4.44 -18.90
N VAL A 99 6.61 -4.69 -18.34
CA VAL A 99 6.41 -4.83 -16.88
C VAL A 99 7.18 -6.04 -16.37
N PHE A 100 6.99 -7.23 -16.96
CA PHE A 100 7.69 -8.44 -16.54
C PHE A 100 9.22 -8.34 -16.74
N ALA A 101 9.68 -7.59 -17.74
CA ALA A 101 11.09 -7.31 -17.94
C ALA A 101 11.67 -6.25 -16.97
N GLY A 102 10.86 -5.66 -16.09
CA GLY A 102 11.29 -4.58 -15.18
C GLY A 102 11.64 -3.25 -15.87
N LYS A 103 11.28 -3.11 -17.16
CA LYS A 103 11.56 -1.88 -17.95
C LYS A 103 10.54 -0.78 -17.75
N MET A 104 9.45 -1.07 -17.06
CA MET A 104 8.35 -0.14 -16.82
C MET A 104 7.69 -0.46 -15.48
N VAL A 105 7.55 0.56 -14.63
CA VAL A 105 6.82 0.43 -13.37
C VAL A 105 5.31 0.44 -13.67
N PRO A 106 4.56 -0.62 -13.32
CA PRO A 106 3.11 -0.68 -13.56
C PRO A 106 2.34 0.31 -12.68
N SER A 107 1.12 0.68 -13.09
CA SER A 107 0.19 1.38 -12.19
C SER A 107 -0.33 0.43 -11.11
N TRP A 108 -0.76 0.96 -9.96
CA TRP A 108 -1.31 0.12 -8.88
C TRP A 108 -2.51 -0.73 -9.33
N PRO A 109 -3.51 -0.20 -10.07
CA PRO A 109 -4.62 -1.03 -10.57
C PRO A 109 -4.17 -2.18 -11.48
N LEU A 110 -3.09 -1.99 -12.26
CA LEU A 110 -2.53 -3.06 -13.09
C LEU A 110 -1.88 -4.16 -12.22
N VAL A 111 -1.18 -3.78 -11.14
CA VAL A 111 -0.62 -4.75 -10.19
C VAL A 111 -1.73 -5.59 -9.55
N GLU A 112 -2.81 -4.96 -9.11
CA GLU A 112 -3.97 -5.65 -8.53
C GLU A 112 -4.63 -6.61 -9.52
N ASN A 113 -4.89 -6.15 -10.75
CA ASN A 113 -5.48 -6.98 -11.80
C ASN A 113 -4.59 -8.17 -12.17
N LEU A 114 -3.27 -7.97 -12.25
CA LEU A 114 -2.31 -9.05 -12.47
C LEU A 114 -2.31 -10.04 -11.31
N ALA A 115 -2.34 -9.57 -10.06
CA ALA A 115 -2.39 -10.44 -8.89
C ALA A 115 -3.63 -11.35 -8.92
N VAL A 116 -4.81 -10.79 -9.25
CA VAL A 116 -6.06 -11.55 -9.39
C VAL A 116 -5.95 -12.58 -10.52
N ALA A 117 -5.47 -12.17 -11.70
CA ALA A 117 -5.33 -13.06 -12.85
C ALA A 117 -4.32 -14.20 -12.61
N LEU A 118 -3.27 -13.92 -11.83
CA LEU A 118 -2.23 -14.88 -11.44
C LEU A 118 -2.57 -15.65 -10.15
N ARG A 119 -3.76 -15.43 -9.56
CA ARG A 119 -4.25 -16.07 -8.33
C ARG A 119 -3.32 -15.90 -7.13
N VAL A 120 -2.70 -14.72 -7.02
CA VAL A 120 -1.86 -14.37 -5.87
C VAL A 120 -2.77 -14.01 -4.68
N PRO A 121 -2.52 -14.54 -3.47
CA PRO A 121 -3.30 -14.17 -2.30
C PRO A 121 -3.27 -12.66 -2.03
N PRO A 122 -4.42 -12.03 -1.70
CA PRO A 122 -4.49 -10.58 -1.52
C PRO A 122 -3.60 -10.07 -0.38
N GLN A 123 -3.35 -10.90 0.64
CA GLN A 123 -2.44 -10.58 1.74
C GLN A 123 -1.00 -10.37 1.23
N THR A 124 -0.52 -11.24 0.34
CA THR A 124 0.81 -11.10 -0.28
C THR A 124 0.92 -9.81 -1.07
N VAL A 125 -0.13 -9.41 -1.80
CA VAL A 125 -0.13 -8.16 -2.59
C VAL A 125 0.00 -6.94 -1.68
N VAL A 126 -0.78 -6.88 -0.60
CA VAL A 126 -0.77 -5.73 0.32
C VAL A 126 0.51 -5.69 1.17
N GLN A 127 0.96 -6.84 1.69
CA GLN A 127 2.12 -6.88 2.58
C GLN A 127 3.44 -6.77 1.82
N GLU A 128 3.54 -7.37 0.65
CA GLU A 128 4.79 -7.46 -0.10
C GLU A 128 4.84 -6.52 -1.30
N TRP A 129 3.82 -6.51 -2.14
CA TRP A 129 3.93 -5.80 -3.41
C TRP A 129 3.66 -4.31 -3.28
N LEU A 130 2.78 -3.90 -2.35
CA LEU A 130 2.44 -2.49 -2.14
C LEU A 130 3.64 -1.65 -1.72
N HIS A 131 4.50 -2.17 -0.85
CA HIS A 131 5.68 -1.42 -0.39
C HIS A 131 6.72 -1.28 -1.51
N LEU A 132 6.95 -2.36 -2.28
CA LEU A 132 7.83 -2.33 -3.46
C LEU A 132 7.31 -1.37 -4.52
N TRP A 133 6.01 -1.42 -4.80
CA TRP A 133 5.36 -0.50 -5.75
C TRP A 133 5.44 0.95 -5.28
N THR A 134 5.20 1.21 -3.99
CA THR A 134 5.27 2.55 -3.43
C THR A 134 6.68 3.13 -3.56
N ALA A 135 7.71 2.34 -3.23
CA ALA A 135 9.11 2.73 -3.42
C ALA A 135 9.43 2.95 -4.91
N ALA A 136 9.11 2.00 -5.78
CA ALA A 136 9.35 2.09 -7.22
C ALA A 136 8.65 3.29 -7.89
N ASN A 137 7.45 3.63 -7.45
CA ASN A 137 6.66 4.74 -8.02
C ASN A 137 7.22 6.13 -7.64
N THR A 138 8.11 6.22 -6.63
CA THR A 138 8.82 7.48 -6.35
C THR A 138 9.74 7.88 -7.51
N LEU A 139 10.30 6.91 -8.25
CA LEU A 139 11.13 7.17 -9.44
C LEU A 139 10.37 7.95 -10.51
N ARG A 140 9.13 7.54 -10.83
CA ARG A 140 8.28 8.22 -11.81
C ARG A 140 8.02 9.68 -11.41
N ARG A 141 7.78 9.92 -10.13
CA ARG A 141 7.53 11.28 -9.62
C ARG A 141 8.80 12.13 -9.64
N GLY A 142 9.97 11.53 -9.46
CA GLY A 142 11.26 12.23 -9.52
C GLY A 142 11.65 12.68 -10.93
N THR A 143 11.35 11.88 -11.96
CA THR A 143 11.67 12.21 -13.36
C THR A 143 10.67 13.18 -14.00
N ASP A 144 9.39 13.11 -13.59
CA ASP A 144 8.32 13.96 -14.13
C ASP A 144 8.07 15.21 -13.28
N ALA A 145 8.80 15.40 -12.17
CA ALA A 145 8.86 16.70 -11.51
C ALA A 145 9.77 17.59 -12.38
N PRO A 146 9.23 18.49 -13.23
CA PRO A 146 10.06 19.49 -13.89
C PRO A 146 10.78 20.21 -12.75
N GLY A 147 12.12 20.15 -12.77
CA GLY A 147 12.97 20.61 -11.70
C GLY A 147 12.40 21.86 -11.06
N THR A 148 11.67 21.68 -9.97
CA THR A 148 11.21 22.76 -9.12
C THR A 148 12.36 23.03 -8.17
N ALA A 149 13.52 23.33 -8.76
CA ALA A 149 14.42 24.33 -8.25
C ALA A 149 13.83 25.72 -8.58
N GLU A 150 12.50 25.88 -8.51
CA GLU A 150 11.93 27.18 -8.26
C GLU A 150 12.31 27.52 -6.83
N ALA A 151 12.88 28.71 -6.71
CA ALA A 151 12.85 29.52 -5.52
C ALA A 151 11.78 29.03 -4.53
N GLU A 152 12.23 28.84 -3.29
CA GLU A 152 11.44 28.96 -2.08
C GLU A 152 10.72 30.32 -2.11
N SER A 153 9.73 30.44 -3.00
CA SER A 153 8.71 31.46 -2.92
C SER A 153 8.07 31.14 -1.60
N THR A 154 8.32 32.02 -0.65
CA THR A 154 7.63 32.11 0.62
C THR A 154 6.15 32.21 0.27
N ARG A 155 5.51 31.06 0.01
CA ARG A 155 4.08 31.01 -0.27
C ARG A 155 3.45 31.33 1.06
N THR A 156 3.17 32.60 1.22
CA THR A 156 2.44 33.18 2.33
C THR A 156 1.06 32.56 2.34
N GLY A 157 0.96 31.45 3.06
CA GLY A 157 -0.33 30.88 3.42
C GLY A 157 -0.98 31.73 4.51
N TYR A 158 -2.26 31.48 4.74
CA TYR A 158 -2.99 32.03 5.88
C TYR A 158 -3.80 30.92 6.54
N THR A 159 -4.07 31.08 7.83
CA THR A 159 -4.97 30.19 8.55
C THR A 159 -6.42 30.58 8.21
N CYS A 160 -7.19 29.67 7.61
CA CYS A 160 -8.59 29.90 7.30
C CYS A 160 -9.38 30.13 8.59
N PRO A 161 -10.10 31.25 8.75
CA PRO A 161 -10.84 31.55 9.98
C PRO A 161 -12.06 30.64 10.19
N LYS A 162 -12.56 29.98 9.13
CA LYS A 162 -13.71 29.07 9.24
C LYS A 162 -13.37 27.73 9.88
N CYS A 163 -12.22 27.15 9.53
CA CYS A 163 -11.85 25.78 9.92
C CYS A 163 -10.49 25.67 10.61
N GLY A 164 -9.70 26.74 10.68
CA GLY A 164 -8.36 26.73 11.26
C GLY A 164 -7.28 26.04 10.42
N SER A 165 -7.58 25.64 9.18
CA SER A 165 -6.59 24.98 8.31
C SER A 165 -5.62 26.00 7.71
N TRP A 166 -4.34 25.63 7.55
CA TRP A 166 -3.35 26.43 6.81
C TRP A 166 -3.60 26.29 5.30
N VAL A 167 -3.87 27.41 4.62
CA VAL A 167 -4.28 27.44 3.22
C VAL A 167 -3.23 28.13 2.38
N VAL A 168 -2.81 27.45 1.31
CA VAL A 168 -1.92 28.01 0.29
C VAL A 168 -2.69 28.31 -1.01
N ASP A 169 -3.75 27.56 -1.29
CA ASP A 169 -4.67 27.77 -2.43
C ASP A 169 -6.07 28.08 -1.91
N THR A 170 -6.41 29.37 -1.89
CA THR A 170 -7.70 29.89 -1.43
C THR A 170 -8.88 29.34 -2.24
N ALA A 171 -8.72 29.17 -3.55
CA ALA A 171 -9.82 28.80 -4.43
C ALA A 171 -10.23 27.34 -4.22
N LEU A 172 -9.25 26.44 -4.19
CA LEU A 172 -9.48 25.02 -3.91
C LEU A 172 -10.07 24.82 -2.52
N HIS A 173 -9.53 25.53 -1.52
CA HIS A 173 -10.03 25.46 -0.15
C HIS A 173 -11.46 26.01 0.01
N THR A 174 -11.78 27.12 -0.66
CA THR A 174 -13.14 27.69 -0.63
C THR A 174 -14.14 26.75 -1.30
N GLY A 175 -13.76 26.11 -2.41
CA GLY A 175 -14.59 25.09 -3.07
C GLY A 175 -14.89 23.89 -2.17
N TRP A 176 -13.90 23.43 -1.39
CA TRP A 176 -14.08 22.39 -0.37
C TRP A 176 -15.09 22.80 0.71
N HIS A 177 -15.05 24.03 1.20
CA HIS A 177 -16.06 24.56 2.14
C HIS A 177 -17.47 24.52 1.55
N MET A 178 -17.64 24.90 0.28
CA MET A 178 -18.97 24.89 -0.36
C MET A 178 -19.55 23.47 -0.54
N GLN A 179 -18.70 22.44 -0.58
CA GLN A 179 -19.14 21.05 -0.70
C GLN A 179 -19.48 20.40 0.64
N ILE A 180 -18.81 20.80 1.73
CA ILE A 180 -18.90 20.11 3.03
C ILE A 180 -19.74 20.85 4.05
N GLU A 181 -20.03 22.14 3.85
CA GLU A 181 -21.09 22.81 4.59
C GLU A 181 -22.44 22.41 3.97
N PRO A 182 -23.19 21.42 4.51
CA PRO A 182 -24.53 21.15 4.03
C PRO A 182 -25.35 22.42 4.24
N SER A 183 -25.89 22.97 3.15
CA SER A 183 -26.53 24.28 3.04
C SER A 183 -27.83 24.46 3.86
N GLY A 184 -28.01 23.77 4.98
CA GLY A 184 -29.25 23.80 5.73
C GLY A 184 -29.24 23.25 7.15
N ARG A 185 -28.08 22.91 7.76
CA ARG A 185 -28.08 22.57 9.18
C ARG A 185 -27.95 23.85 10.01
N ALA A 186 -29.07 24.31 10.56
CA ALA A 186 -29.08 25.34 11.59
C ALA A 186 -28.05 24.97 12.66
N ALA A 187 -27.11 25.88 12.94
CA ALA A 187 -26.13 25.69 14.00
C ALA A 187 -26.89 25.34 15.29
N PRO A 188 -26.53 24.27 16.02
CA PRO A 188 -27.05 24.12 17.37
C PRO A 188 -26.70 25.40 18.13
N ALA A 189 -27.67 25.92 18.89
CA ALA A 189 -27.46 27.10 19.73
C ALA A 189 -26.14 26.91 20.47
N SER A 190 -25.22 27.85 20.32
CA SER A 190 -23.93 27.82 20.98
C SER A 190 -24.16 27.83 22.48
N GLU A 191 -24.26 26.65 23.10
CA GLU A 191 -24.06 26.55 24.53
C GLU A 191 -22.64 27.05 24.78
N SER A 192 -22.56 28.16 25.49
CA SER A 192 -21.31 28.72 25.97
C SER A 192 -20.60 27.65 26.79
N ILE A 193 -19.62 26.97 26.18
CA ILE A 193 -18.69 26.08 26.88
C ILE A 193 -17.77 26.98 27.71
N GLY A 194 -18.27 27.43 28.86
CA GLY A 194 -17.56 28.24 29.86
C GLY A 194 -16.50 27.43 30.61
N GLY A 195 -15.59 26.77 29.89
CA GLY A 195 -14.66 25.79 30.46
C GLY A 195 -13.22 25.83 29.95
N TRP A 196 -12.81 26.85 29.17
CA TRP A 196 -11.46 26.93 28.61
C TRP A 196 -10.42 27.66 29.49
N ASN A 197 -10.80 28.12 30.70
CA ASN A 197 -9.88 28.85 31.59
C ASN A 197 -9.07 27.96 32.55
N ALA A 198 -9.34 26.65 32.61
CA ALA A 198 -8.59 25.74 33.49
C ALA A 198 -7.24 25.30 32.89
N GLN A 199 -7.16 25.12 31.57
CA GLN A 199 -5.99 24.54 30.92
C GLN A 199 -4.85 25.57 30.69
N SER A 200 -5.18 26.86 30.65
CA SER A 200 -4.17 27.92 30.48
C SER A 200 -3.32 28.17 31.74
N ARG A 201 -3.77 27.78 32.93
CA ARG A 201 -2.97 27.92 34.17
C ARG A 201 -1.91 26.83 34.32
N GLU A 202 -2.12 25.67 33.72
CA GLU A 202 -1.18 24.54 33.81
C GLU A 202 0.06 24.76 32.91
N ILE A 203 -0.10 25.43 31.77
CA ILE A 203 1.01 25.71 30.85
C ILE A 203 1.97 26.77 31.41
N SER A 204 1.47 27.77 32.15
CA SER A 204 2.33 28.78 32.79
C SER A 204 3.23 28.20 33.90
N LEU A 205 2.76 27.19 34.63
CA LEU A 205 3.57 26.55 35.68
C LEU A 205 4.77 25.75 35.14
N ILE A 206 4.67 25.23 33.91
CA ILE A 206 5.76 24.46 33.29
C ILE A 206 6.84 25.39 32.73
N GLN A 207 6.46 26.58 32.22
CA GLN A 207 7.44 27.55 31.70
C GLN A 207 8.28 28.19 32.81
N GLU A 208 7.73 28.35 34.01
CA GLU A 208 8.47 28.93 35.14
C GLU A 208 9.51 27.98 35.75
N ALA A 209 9.31 26.66 35.63
CA ALA A 209 10.26 25.65 36.10
C ALA A 209 11.46 25.42 35.15
N LEU A 210 11.44 26.01 33.95
CA LEU A 210 12.47 25.82 32.91
C LEU A 210 13.31 27.08 32.68
N ALA A 211 13.13 28.14 33.46
CA ALA A 211 14.05 29.27 33.45
C ALA A 211 15.36 28.85 34.14
N PRO A 212 16.50 28.79 33.43
CA PRO A 212 17.79 28.56 34.07
C PRO A 212 18.16 29.78 34.91
N ASP A 213 18.52 29.55 36.17
CA ASP A 213 19.13 30.58 37.03
C ASP A 213 20.33 31.17 36.31
N GLY A 214 20.29 32.50 36.13
CA GLY A 214 21.31 33.25 35.43
C GLY A 214 22.66 33.23 36.14
N GLU A 215 23.72 33.16 35.32
CA GLU A 215 25.05 33.71 35.59
C GLU A 215 25.32 34.87 34.61
#